data_AF-B1IGB1-F1
#
_entry.id   AF-B1IGB1-F1
#
_cell.length_a   1.000
_cell.length_b   1.000
_cell.length_c   1.000
_cell.angle_alpha   90.00
_cell.angle_beta   90.00
_cell.angle_gamma   90.00
#
_symmetry.space_group_name_H-M   'P 1'
#
loop_
_entity.id
_entity.type
_entity.pdbx_description
1 polymer ?
#
loop_
_entity_poly.entity_id
_entity_poly.type
_entity_poly.pdbx_seq_one_letter_code
_entity_poly.pdbx_strand_id
1 'polypeptide(L)' 'MRYKFNTRWKGKDLKCACLFGNPACDRYKKCEVLELKLNPYEDIDKCMDHRSYKRIRGKIQQL' A
#
# COMPACT_ATOMS: atom_id res chain seq x y z
N MET A 1 2.94 -10.97 5.40
CA MET A 1 2.44 -10.67 6.77
C MET A 1 0.97 -10.24 6.66
N ARG A 2 0.10 -10.56 7.63
CA ARG A 2 -1.32 -10.15 7.58
C ARG A 2 -1.53 -8.89 8.40
N TYR A 3 -2.29 -7.96 7.87
CA TYR A 3 -2.55 -6.65 8.45
C TYR A 3 -4.04 -6.37 8.42
N LYS A 4 -4.57 -5.80 9.50
CA LYS A 4 -5.95 -5.36 9.56
C LYS A 4 -6.02 -3.88 9.19
N PHE A 5 -6.90 -3.55 8.26
CA PHE A 5 -7.15 -2.19 7.81
C PHE A 5 -8.62 -1.85 7.97
N ASN A 6 -8.91 -0.64 8.42
CA ASN A 6 -10.21 0.00 8.28
C ASN A 6 -10.32 0.51 6.83
N THR A 7 -11.22 -0.07 6.04
CA THR A 7 -11.43 0.25 4.62
C THR A 7 -12.88 0.60 4.32
N ARG A 8 -13.12 1.39 3.28
CA ARG A 8 -14.47 1.70 2.78
C ARG A 8 -14.39 1.84 1.29
N TRP A 9 -15.25 1.10 0.61
CA TRP A 9 -15.32 1.09 -0.84
C TRP A 9 -16.60 1.81 -1.29
N LYS A 10 -16.52 2.49 -2.43
CA LYS A 10 -17.70 2.98 -3.16
C LYS A 10 -17.62 2.41 -4.57
N GLY A 11 -18.29 1.28 -4.80
CA GLY A 11 -18.06 0.47 -5.99
C GLY A 11 -16.61 -0.02 -6.01
N LYS A 12 -15.88 0.28 -7.08
CA LYS A 12 -14.46 -0.06 -7.25
C LYS A 12 -13.48 0.91 -6.59
N ASP A 13 -13.96 2.04 -6.05
CA ASP A 13 -13.09 3.07 -5.51
C ASP A 13 -12.86 2.88 -4.00
N LEU A 14 -11.60 2.77 -3.59
CA LEU A 14 -11.19 2.77 -2.19
C LEU A 14 -11.26 4.20 -1.64
N LYS A 15 -12.21 4.48 -0.73
CA LYS A 15 -12.44 5.81 -0.14
C LYS A 15 -11.73 6.02 1.20
N CYS A 16 -11.44 4.96 1.94
CA CYS A 16 -10.56 5.00 3.10
C CYS A 16 -9.76 3.70 3.15
N ALA A 17 -8.52 3.79 3.59
CA ALA A 17 -7.68 2.67 3.97
C ALA A 17 -6.75 3.14 5.07
N CYS A 18 -6.94 2.62 6.28
CA CYS A 18 -6.07 2.95 7.40
C CYS A 18 -5.77 1.74 8.25
N LEU A 19 -4.52 1.64 8.73
CA LEU A 19 -4.12 0.58 9.63
C LEU A 19 -5.01 0.58 10.89
N PHE A 20 -5.48 -0.60 11.28
CA PHE A 20 -6.31 -0.76 12.47
C PHE A 20 -5.54 -0.26 13.72
N GLY A 21 -6.21 0.55 14.55
CA GLY A 21 -5.62 1.12 15.76
C GLY A 21 -4.70 2.33 15.55
N ASN A 22 -4.61 2.87 14.33
CA ASN A 22 -3.85 4.10 14.09
C ASN A 22 -4.62 5.34 14.65
N PRO A 23 -4.04 6.09 15.60
CA PRO A 23 -4.69 7.26 16.23
C PRO A 23 -5.07 8.36 15.23
N ALA A 24 -4.33 8.50 14.13
CA ALA A 24 -4.63 9.47 13.08
C ALA A 24 -5.94 9.16 12.31
N CYS A 25 -6.52 7.99 12.56
CA CYS A 25 -7.67 7.44 11.88
C CYS A 25 -8.91 7.25 12.75
N ASP A 26 -8.92 7.76 13.98
CA ASP A 26 -10.07 7.71 14.90
C ASP A 26 -11.35 8.34 14.33
N ARG A 27 -11.18 9.24 13.35
CA ARG A 27 -12.27 9.86 12.57
C ARG A 27 -12.98 8.93 11.58
N TYR A 28 -12.44 7.74 11.31
CA TYR A 28 -12.98 6.81 10.32
C TYR A 28 -13.84 5.70 10.93
N LYS A 29 -14.73 6.05 11.87
CA LYS A 29 -15.70 5.14 12.52
C LYS A 29 -16.66 4.42 11.57
N LYS A 30 -16.73 4.83 10.30
CA LYS A 30 -17.62 4.28 9.24
C LYS A 30 -16.90 3.33 8.27
N CYS A 31 -15.64 2.99 8.54
CA CYS A 31 -14.86 2.08 7.70
C CYS A 31 -14.91 0.65 8.28
N GLU A 32 -15.05 -0.34 7.41
CA GLU A 32 -15.13 -1.77 7.74
C GLU A 32 -13.74 -2.36 7.94
N VAL A 33 -13.59 -3.35 8.83
CA VAL A 33 -12.31 -4.01 9.05
C VAL A 33 -12.10 -5.08 7.98
N LEU A 34 -11.05 -4.91 7.18
CA LEU A 34 -10.60 -5.87 6.18
C LEU A 34 -9.20 -6.38 6.57
N GLU A 35 -9.02 -7.70 6.59
CA GLU A 35 -7.70 -8.30 6.78
C GLU A 35 -7.04 -8.54 5.41
N LEU A 36 -5.88 -7.93 5.22
CA LEU A 36 -5.11 -7.99 3.98
C LEU A 36 -3.77 -8.68 4.23
N LYS A 37 -3.37 -9.56 3.32
CA LYS A 37 -1.99 -10.03 3.26
C LYS A 37 -1.20 -9.02 2.44
N LEU A 38 -0.40 -8.19 3.11
CA LEU A 38 0.56 -7.34 2.41
C LEU A 38 1.82 -8.17 2.19
N ASN A 39 2.23 -8.25 0.93
CA ASN A 39 3.46 -8.91 0.53
C ASN A 39 4.35 -7.84 -0.12
N PRO A 40 5.07 -7.04 0.69
CA PRO A 40 5.69 -5.78 0.26
C PRO A 40 6.75 -5.96 -0.84
N TYR A 41 7.21 -7.18 -1.07
CA TYR A 41 8.23 -7.51 -2.07
C TYR A 41 7.74 -8.45 -3.17
N GLU A 42 6.46 -8.86 -3.16
CA GLU A 42 5.97 -9.88 -4.10
C GLU A 42 6.10 -9.46 -5.56
N ASP A 43 6.02 -8.15 -5.83
CA ASP A 43 6.24 -7.57 -7.16
C ASP A 43 7.36 -6.51 -7.16
N ILE A 44 8.29 -6.54 -6.19
CA ILE A 44 9.37 -5.53 -6.18
C ILE A 44 10.25 -5.66 -7.42
N ASP A 45 10.52 -6.87 -7.89
CA ASP A 45 11.31 -7.07 -9.11
C ASP A 45 10.61 -6.45 -10.32
N LYS A 46 9.29 -6.64 -10.48
CA LYS A 46 8.51 -5.99 -11.56
C LYS A 46 8.44 -4.48 -11.41
N CYS A 47 8.31 -3.98 -10.18
CA CYS A 47 8.31 -2.54 -9.89
C CYS A 47 9.65 -1.89 -10.26
N MET A 48 10.74 -2.58 -9.94
CA MET A 48 12.11 -2.13 -10.21
C MET A 48 12.54 -2.38 -11.67
N ASP A 49 11.87 -3.27 -12.40
CA ASP A 49 12.04 -3.53 -13.84
C ASP A 49 11.38 -2.45 -14.72
N HIS A 50 10.75 -1.43 -14.13
CA HIS A 50 10.24 -0.30 -14.89
C HIS A 50 11.39 0.48 -15.55
N ARG A 51 11.28 0.76 -16.86
CA ARG A 51 12.34 1.36 -17.71
C ARG A 51 12.90 2.70 -17.22
N SER A 52 12.20 3.39 -16.33
CA SER A 52 12.67 4.61 -15.69
C SER A 52 13.80 4.35 -14.69
N TYR A 53 13.86 3.18 -14.07
CA TYR A 53 14.91 2.87 -13.11
C TYR A 53 16.18 2.40 -13.84
N LYS A 54 17.29 3.14 -13.68
CA LYS A 54 18.60 2.77 -14.20
C LYS A 54 19.66 2.82 -13.10
N ARG A 55 20.68 1.98 -13.23
CA ARG A 55 21.87 2.07 -12.36
C ARG A 55 22.82 3.14 -12.88
N ILE A 56 23.07 4.18 -12.08
CA ILE A 56 24.03 5.24 -12.37
C ILE A 56 25.06 5.26 -11.24
N ARG A 57 26.34 5.04 -11.58
CA ARG A 57 27.45 4.95 -10.61
C ARG A 57 27.17 3.95 -9.46
N GLY A 58 26.61 2.78 -9.82
CA GLY A 58 26.29 1.70 -8.88
C GLY A 58 24.99 1.86 -8.09
N LYS A 59 24.37 3.05 -8.08
CA LYS A 59 23.10 3.33 -7.38
C LYS A 59 21.91 3.20 -8.33
N ILE A 60 20.78 2.67 -7.84
CA ILE A 60 19.51 2.67 -8.59
C ILE A 60 18.91 4.08 -8.53
N GLN A 61 18.57 4.65 -9.69
CA GLN A 61 17.97 5.98 -9.84
C GLN A 61 16.78 5.90 -10.78
N GLN A 62 15.71 6.66 -10.49
CA GLN A 62 14.61 6.88 -11.41
C GLN A 62 14.96 8.07 -12.33
N LEU A 63 14.96 7.83 -13.64
CA LEU A 63 15.08 8.86 -14.68
C LEU A 63 13.70 9.31 -15.14
#